data_AF-A0A0U3CCB2-F1
#
_entry.id   AF-A0A0U3CCB2-F1
#
_cell.length_a   1.000
_cell.length_b   1.000
_cell.length_c   1.000
_cell.angle_alpha   90.00
_cell.angle_beta   90.00
_cell.angle_gamma   90.00
#
_symmetry.space_group_name_H-M   'P 1'
#
loop_
_entity.id
_entity.type
_entity.pdbx_description
1 polymer ?
#
loop_
_entity_poly.entity_id
_entity_poly.type
_entity_poly.pdbx_seq_one_letter_code
_entity_poly.pdbx_strand_id
1 'polypeptide(L)'
;MLENLPECATILIVDDNPTNLEILDHALSARGYNVRIEVEGLNVIKQVHLSIPDLILLDIMLPDISGFEVCQQLKADPLTQSIPIIFMTALIDTVDKVRGLNLGAVDYITKPFQEEELFARIRTHLQLSQLSKALEIQNQQLMELTEKLENRVAERTAELKASLEKEKELNQLKSRFITMASHEFRTPLAIISSSSGILQNFSDRLTPERKQEHLQTIQNTITHITQILDDVLMINRTEAEIIELNLEALDIIAFCDHLKEEIEAKSTQHEIDFSVDLGEEIIDNFLMIYFDKKLLQQILTNLLTNAIKYSPNTNLVNLSLTQENNQLIFKISDSGIGIPEADKVNLFASFHRASNVGNISGTGLGLSIVKKCVDLHKGKISLDSQLGKGTTFTVSIPFQNIPL
;
A
#
# COMPACT_ATOMS: atom_id res chain seq x y z
N MET A 1 25.09 -44.65 -18.73
CA MET A 1 25.86 -44.64 -17.48
C MET A 1 24.89 -44.89 -16.33
N LEU A 2 24.71 -46.16 -15.95
CA LEU A 2 23.73 -46.66 -14.99
C LEU A 2 24.48 -47.49 -13.93
N GLU A 3 25.48 -46.89 -13.29
CA GLU A 3 26.42 -47.62 -12.43
C GLU A 3 26.59 -47.07 -11.00
N ASN A 4 25.76 -46.10 -10.58
CA ASN A 4 25.76 -45.65 -9.18
C ASN A 4 24.43 -46.01 -8.52
N LEU A 5 24.39 -47.20 -7.93
CA LEU A 5 23.43 -47.60 -6.90
C LEU A 5 24.14 -47.57 -5.55
N PRO A 6 23.42 -47.46 -4.42
CA PRO A 6 24.04 -47.10 -3.15
C PRO A 6 24.85 -48.28 -2.64
N GLU A 7 26.17 -48.14 -2.67
CA GLU A 7 27.16 -49.06 -2.09
C GLU A 7 27.07 -49.13 -0.54
N CYS A 8 25.90 -48.88 0.06
CA CYS A 8 25.64 -48.89 1.51
C CYS A 8 24.20 -49.28 1.88
N ALA A 9 23.37 -49.81 0.97
CA ALA A 9 22.00 -50.20 1.33
C ALA A 9 22.00 -51.37 2.32
N THR A 10 21.14 -51.31 3.34
CA THR A 10 21.04 -52.35 4.37
C THR A 10 19.99 -53.38 4.01
N ILE A 11 20.38 -54.63 3.83
CA ILE A 11 19.48 -55.74 3.48
C ILE A 11 19.35 -56.66 4.69
N LEU A 12 18.12 -56.90 5.13
CA LEU A 12 17.82 -57.90 6.16
C LEU A 12 17.48 -59.23 5.50
N ILE A 13 18.24 -60.26 5.80
CA ILE A 13 17.99 -61.64 5.38
C ILE A 13 17.34 -62.38 6.54
N VAL A 14 16.22 -63.05 6.27
CA VAL A 14 15.51 -63.89 7.24
C VAL A 14 15.40 -65.30 6.67
N ASP A 15 16.15 -66.25 7.23
CA ASP A 15 16.20 -67.66 6.81
C ASP A 15 16.67 -68.50 8.00
N ASP A 16 16.08 -69.68 8.21
CA ASP A 16 16.46 -70.56 9.31
C ASP A 16 17.62 -71.50 8.96
N ASN A 17 17.99 -71.57 7.68
CA ASN A 17 19.06 -72.42 7.20
C ASN A 17 20.41 -71.67 7.19
N PRO A 18 21.40 -72.08 8.01
CA PRO A 18 22.68 -71.40 8.11
C PRO A 18 23.47 -71.40 6.80
N THR A 19 23.29 -72.40 5.93
CA THR A 19 23.97 -72.46 4.63
C THR A 19 23.43 -71.39 3.68
N ASN A 20 22.12 -71.15 3.68
CA ASN A 20 21.52 -70.08 2.86
C ASN A 20 21.99 -68.70 3.33
N LEU A 21 22.03 -68.50 4.65
CA LEU A 21 22.50 -67.25 5.25
C LEU A 21 23.95 -66.96 4.90
N GLU A 22 24.86 -67.93 5.01
CA GLU A 22 26.27 -67.76 4.64
C GLU A 22 26.45 -67.42 3.15
N ILE A 23 25.70 -68.09 2.26
CA ILE A 23 25.75 -67.83 0.82
C ILE A 23 25.25 -66.42 0.49
N LEU A 24 24.09 -66.03 1.03
CA LEU A 24 23.49 -64.73 0.76
C LEU A 24 24.30 -63.59 1.38
N ASP A 25 24.83 -63.77 2.60
CA ASP A 25 25.71 -62.81 3.25
C ASP A 25 26.98 -62.59 2.44
N HIS A 26 27.68 -63.66 2.07
CA HIS A 26 28.89 -63.55 1.25
C HIS A 26 28.61 -62.88 -0.10
N ALA A 27 27.53 -63.27 -0.80
CA ALA A 27 27.18 -62.72 -2.10
C ALA A 27 26.83 -61.21 -2.02
N LEU A 28 25.99 -60.82 -1.06
CA LEU A 28 25.55 -59.43 -0.91
C LEU A 28 26.66 -58.53 -0.36
N SER A 29 27.41 -58.99 0.65
CA SER A 29 28.54 -58.26 1.22
C SER A 29 29.65 -58.04 0.20
N ALA A 30 29.93 -59.00 -0.69
CA ALA A 30 30.89 -58.85 -1.79
C ALA A 30 30.51 -57.76 -2.81
N ARG A 31 29.23 -57.33 -2.84
CA ARG A 31 28.73 -56.23 -3.67
C ARG A 31 28.55 -54.92 -2.91
N GLY A 32 29.01 -54.85 -1.66
CA GLY A 32 28.97 -53.63 -0.84
C GLY A 32 27.65 -53.37 -0.13
N TYR A 33 26.73 -54.34 -0.07
CA TYR A 33 25.54 -54.22 0.77
C TYR A 33 25.88 -54.42 2.24
N ASN A 34 25.20 -53.69 3.13
CA ASN A 34 25.27 -53.96 4.56
C ASN A 34 24.26 -55.05 4.90
N VAL A 35 24.73 -56.25 5.22
CA VAL A 35 23.86 -57.40 5.46
C VAL A 35 23.55 -57.53 6.94
N ARG A 36 22.27 -57.71 7.26
CA ARG A 36 21.79 -58.12 8.58
C ARG A 36 21.10 -59.46 8.44
N ILE A 37 21.27 -60.31 9.44
CA ILE A 37 20.76 -61.68 9.44
C ILE A 37 19.83 -61.86 10.63
N GLU A 38 18.70 -62.52 10.41
CA GLU A 38 17.79 -63.00 11.44
C GLU A 38 17.36 -64.43 11.10
N VAL A 39 17.22 -65.28 12.12
CA VAL A 39 16.87 -66.70 11.95
C VAL A 39 15.45 -67.02 12.41
N GLU A 40 14.87 -66.17 13.27
CA GLU A 40 13.54 -66.35 13.85
C GLU A 40 12.57 -65.27 13.36
N GLY A 41 11.43 -65.66 12.80
CA GLY A 41 10.44 -64.74 12.25
C GLY A 41 9.82 -63.82 13.30
N LEU A 42 9.64 -64.30 14.54
CA LEU A 42 9.08 -63.53 15.66
C LEU A 42 10.00 -62.38 16.11
N ASN A 43 11.31 -62.46 15.82
CA ASN A 43 12.27 -61.42 16.17
C ASN A 43 12.39 -60.35 15.07
N VAL A 44 11.99 -60.64 13.83
CA VAL A 44 12.10 -59.74 12.67
C VAL A 44 11.46 -58.39 12.94
N ILE A 45 10.24 -58.37 13.49
CA ILE A 45 9.53 -57.10 13.75
C ILE A 45 10.34 -56.24 14.72
N LYS A 46 10.83 -56.81 15.83
CA LYS A 46 11.65 -56.08 16.81
C LYS A 46 12.93 -55.54 16.18
N GLN A 47 13.61 -56.36 15.37
CA GLN A 47 14.85 -55.99 14.71
C GLN A 47 14.68 -54.88 13.67
N VAL A 48 13.60 -54.91 12.90
CA VAL A 48 13.28 -53.87 11.91
C VAL A 48 12.96 -52.54 12.59
N HIS A 49 12.28 -52.57 13.75
CA HIS A 49 12.00 -51.36 14.53
C HIS A 49 13.26 -50.74 15.15
N LEU A 50 14.26 -51.54 15.51
CA LEU A 50 15.54 -51.04 16.03
C LEU A 50 16.37 -50.35 14.94
N SER A 51 16.31 -50.85 13.71
CA SER A 51 16.96 -50.24 12.55
C SER A 51 16.22 -50.67 11.29
N ILE A 52 15.72 -49.70 10.53
CA ILE A 52 14.92 -49.96 9.34
C ILE A 52 15.85 -50.36 8.18
N PRO A 53 15.73 -51.57 7.61
CA PRO A 53 16.47 -51.97 6.42
C PRO A 53 15.86 -51.35 5.15
N ASP A 54 16.66 -51.27 4.11
CA ASP A 54 16.23 -50.80 2.78
C ASP A 54 15.49 -51.88 1.98
N LEU A 55 15.71 -53.16 2.30
CA LEU A 55 15.04 -54.31 1.69
C LEU A 55 15.10 -55.53 2.62
N ILE A 56 14.07 -56.38 2.57
CA ILE A 56 14.03 -57.65 3.32
C ILE A 56 13.96 -58.82 2.33
N LEU A 57 14.91 -59.75 2.46
CA LEU A 57 14.84 -61.08 1.86
C LEU A 57 14.25 -62.02 2.91
N LEU A 58 13.05 -62.54 2.66
CA LEU A 58 12.27 -63.25 3.69
C LEU A 58 11.95 -64.68 3.24
N ASP A 59 12.45 -65.68 3.96
CA ASP A 59 11.99 -67.05 3.73
C ASP A 59 10.52 -67.21 4.12
N ILE A 60 9.79 -67.99 3.32
CA ILE A 60 8.37 -68.28 3.57
C ILE A 60 8.22 -69.27 4.72
N MET A 61 9.14 -70.23 4.82
CA MET A 61 9.13 -71.28 5.83
C MET A 61 10.13 -70.93 6.92
N LEU A 62 9.66 -70.49 8.09
CA LEU A 62 10.48 -70.25 9.28
C LEU A 62 9.98 -71.16 10.42
N PRO A 63 10.83 -71.46 11.42
CA PRO A 63 10.53 -72.46 12.45
C PRO A 63 9.41 -72.05 13.42
N ASP A 64 9.18 -70.74 13.59
CA ASP A 64 8.32 -70.16 14.61
C ASP A 64 7.04 -69.52 14.07
N ILE A 65 7.13 -68.79 12.96
CA ILE A 65 6.00 -68.09 12.32
C ILE A 65 6.15 -68.09 10.80
N SER A 66 5.08 -68.16 10.02
CA SER A 66 5.23 -68.12 8.55
C SER A 66 5.76 -66.76 8.06
N GLY A 67 6.64 -66.76 7.06
CA GLY A 67 7.10 -65.53 6.40
C GLY A 67 5.94 -64.69 5.83
N PHE A 68 4.82 -65.32 5.44
CA PHE A 68 3.62 -64.58 5.06
C PHE A 68 3.05 -63.72 6.19
N GLU A 69 3.06 -64.24 7.41
CA GLU A 69 2.57 -63.52 8.60
C GLU A 69 3.54 -62.40 9.00
N VAL A 70 4.84 -62.63 8.89
CA VAL A 70 5.87 -61.58 9.08
C VAL A 70 5.67 -60.44 8.08
N CYS A 71 5.50 -60.77 6.79
CA CYS A 71 5.22 -59.77 5.75
C CYS A 71 3.94 -58.99 6.05
N GLN A 72 2.86 -59.67 6.43
CA GLN A 72 1.60 -59.01 6.76
C GLN A 72 1.76 -58.03 7.94
N GLN A 73 2.50 -58.43 8.98
CA GLN A 73 2.75 -57.56 10.15
C GLN A 73 3.58 -56.33 9.76
N LEU A 74 4.63 -56.50 8.96
CA LEU A 74 5.44 -55.38 8.46
C LEU A 74 4.65 -54.46 7.53
N LYS A 75 3.75 -55.00 6.70
CA LYS A 75 2.91 -54.20 5.80
C LYS A 75 1.75 -53.50 6.49
N ALA A 76 1.35 -53.95 7.68
CA ALA A 76 0.32 -53.31 8.49
C ALA A 76 0.86 -52.14 9.32
N ASP A 77 2.16 -52.05 9.54
CA ASP A 77 2.78 -51.01 10.36
C ASP A 77 3.24 -49.81 9.49
N PRO A 78 2.78 -48.57 9.78
CA PRO A 78 3.16 -47.38 9.03
C PRO A 78 4.66 -47.11 8.91
N LEU A 79 5.46 -47.55 9.89
CA LEU A 79 6.91 -47.35 9.88
C LEU A 79 7.64 -48.33 8.95
N THR A 80 7.06 -49.50 8.71
CA THR A 80 7.73 -50.60 8.01
C THR A 80 7.04 -51.01 6.70
N GLN A 81 5.82 -50.51 6.44
CA GLN A 81 5.03 -50.86 5.26
C GLN A 81 5.71 -50.52 3.92
N SER A 82 6.57 -49.50 3.90
CA SER A 82 7.27 -49.04 2.68
C SER A 82 8.51 -49.86 2.33
N ILE A 83 8.95 -50.77 3.22
CA ILE A 83 10.13 -51.60 2.98
C ILE A 83 9.79 -52.65 1.91
N PRO A 84 10.56 -52.75 0.81
CA PRO A 84 10.37 -53.83 -0.16
C PRO A 84 10.71 -55.19 0.48
N ILE A 85 9.77 -56.12 0.39
CA ILE A 85 9.94 -57.50 0.88
C ILE A 85 9.96 -58.41 -0.34
N ILE A 86 11.06 -59.14 -0.52
CA ILE A 86 11.20 -60.18 -1.54
C ILE A 86 11.18 -61.53 -0.84
N PHE A 87 10.21 -62.37 -1.19
CA PHE A 87 10.13 -63.71 -0.63
C PHE A 87 11.19 -64.63 -1.21
N MET A 88 11.79 -65.47 -0.38
CA MET A 88 12.63 -66.60 -0.80
C MET A 88 11.78 -67.87 -0.69
N THR A 89 11.69 -68.65 -1.76
CA THR A 89 10.78 -69.80 -1.80
C THR A 89 11.42 -71.03 -2.44
N ALA A 90 11.22 -72.20 -1.85
CA ALA A 90 11.51 -73.48 -2.50
C ALA A 90 10.36 -73.92 -3.45
N LEU A 91 9.20 -73.25 -3.39
CA LEU A 91 7.98 -73.63 -4.07
C LEU A 91 7.83 -72.90 -5.41
N ILE A 92 7.62 -73.67 -6.48
CA ILE A 92 7.38 -73.15 -7.85
C ILE A 92 5.87 -72.88 -8.06
N ASP A 93 5.02 -73.32 -7.13
CA ASP A 93 3.57 -73.32 -7.29
C ASP A 93 3.00 -71.90 -7.35
N THR A 94 2.02 -71.73 -8.25
CA THR A 94 1.46 -70.41 -8.60
C THR A 94 0.64 -69.79 -7.48
N VAL A 95 0.05 -70.63 -6.62
CA VAL A 95 -0.84 -70.23 -5.52
C VAL A 95 -0.08 -69.43 -4.45
N ASP A 96 1.11 -69.88 -4.05
CA ASP A 96 1.90 -69.23 -3.00
C ASP A 96 2.53 -67.91 -3.47
N LYS A 97 2.89 -67.83 -4.75
CA LYS A 97 3.39 -66.58 -5.37
C LYS A 97 2.31 -65.50 -5.40
N VAL A 98 1.09 -65.85 -5.80
CA VAL A 98 -0.06 -64.93 -5.80
C VAL A 98 -0.40 -64.50 -4.37
N ARG A 99 -0.37 -65.43 -3.41
CA ARG A 99 -0.59 -65.12 -1.99
C ARG A 99 0.42 -64.10 -1.47
N GLY A 100 1.70 -64.28 -1.73
CA GLY A 100 2.75 -63.36 -1.27
C GLY A 100 2.60 -61.94 -1.83
N LEU A 101 2.32 -61.81 -3.12
CA LEU A 101 2.11 -60.50 -3.76
C LEU A 101 0.86 -59.79 -3.20
N ASN A 102 -0.24 -60.53 -2.96
CA ASN A 102 -1.45 -59.97 -2.35
C ASN A 102 -1.25 -59.51 -0.90
N LEU A 103 -0.27 -60.06 -0.19
CA LEU A 103 0.12 -59.63 1.15
C LEU A 103 1.06 -58.42 1.17
N GLY A 104 1.44 -57.89 -0.02
CA GLY A 104 2.25 -56.69 -0.16
C GLY A 104 3.74 -56.93 -0.37
N ALA A 105 4.18 -58.18 -0.56
CA ALA A 105 5.53 -58.43 -1.06
C ALA A 105 5.69 -57.88 -2.48
N VAL A 106 6.87 -57.36 -2.77
CA VAL A 106 7.16 -56.73 -4.07
C VAL A 106 7.68 -57.75 -5.07
N ASP A 107 8.19 -58.89 -4.61
CA ASP A 107 8.71 -59.95 -5.48
C ASP A 107 8.93 -61.29 -4.76
N TYR A 108 9.42 -62.28 -5.51
CA TYR A 108 9.90 -63.56 -5.01
C TYR A 108 11.17 -64.04 -5.73
N ILE A 109 11.97 -64.88 -5.06
CA ILE A 109 13.16 -65.54 -5.59
C ILE A 109 13.08 -67.02 -5.24
N THR A 110 13.34 -67.89 -6.22
CA THR A 110 13.34 -69.34 -6.02
C THR A 110 14.67 -69.85 -5.50
N LYS A 111 14.64 -70.83 -4.57
CA LYS A 111 15.78 -71.61 -4.10
C LYS A 111 15.99 -72.84 -5.02
N PRO A 112 17.22 -73.22 -5.41
CA PRO A 112 18.50 -72.55 -5.12
C PRO A 112 18.67 -71.25 -5.92
N PHE A 113 19.36 -70.29 -5.31
CA PHE A 113 19.48 -68.94 -5.85
C PHE A 113 20.48 -68.84 -7.00
N GLN A 114 20.12 -68.11 -8.05
CA GLN A 114 21.08 -67.61 -9.04
C GLN A 114 21.49 -66.19 -8.67
N GLU A 115 22.79 -65.95 -8.49
CA GLU A 115 23.32 -64.65 -8.06
C GLU A 115 22.84 -63.50 -8.94
N GLU A 116 22.92 -63.64 -10.27
CA GLU A 116 22.51 -62.59 -11.21
C GLU A 116 21.03 -62.22 -11.07
N GLU A 117 20.15 -63.21 -10.88
CA GLU A 117 18.72 -62.99 -10.68
C GLU A 117 18.44 -62.29 -9.35
N LEU A 118 19.07 -62.75 -8.26
CA LEU A 118 18.97 -62.17 -6.93
C LEU A 118 19.35 -60.68 -6.96
N PHE A 119 20.51 -60.36 -7.53
CA PHE A 119 20.96 -58.97 -7.62
C PHE A 119 20.07 -58.12 -8.51
N ALA A 120 19.59 -58.65 -9.64
CA ALA A 120 18.72 -57.90 -10.54
C ALA A 120 17.41 -57.48 -9.85
N ARG A 121 16.80 -58.39 -9.07
CA ARG A 121 15.55 -58.11 -8.33
C ARG A 121 15.79 -57.15 -7.17
N ILE A 122 16.82 -57.38 -6.35
CA ILE A 122 17.20 -56.47 -5.25
C ILE A 122 17.41 -55.05 -5.77
N ARG A 123 18.22 -54.92 -6.83
CA ARG A 123 18.51 -53.63 -7.45
C ARG A 123 17.26 -52.91 -7.93
N THR A 124 16.37 -53.61 -8.62
CA THR A 124 15.14 -53.04 -9.17
C THR A 124 14.25 -52.49 -8.06
N HIS A 125 14.06 -53.25 -6.98
CA HIS A 125 13.17 -52.84 -5.89
C HIS A 125 13.77 -51.76 -4.98
N LEU A 126 15.09 -51.76 -4.79
CA LEU A 126 15.78 -50.65 -4.14
C LEU A 126 15.64 -49.34 -4.94
N GLN A 127 15.80 -49.39 -6.26
CA GLN A 127 15.61 -48.21 -7.13
C GLN A 127 14.18 -47.68 -7.06
N LEU A 128 13.18 -48.57 -7.14
CA LEU A 128 11.77 -48.18 -7.06
C LEU A 128 11.43 -47.53 -5.73
N SER A 129 11.90 -48.10 -4.61
CA SER A 129 11.70 -47.52 -3.28
C SER A 129 12.31 -46.12 -3.16
N GLN A 130 13.53 -45.93 -3.68
CA GLN A 130 14.20 -44.63 -3.67
C GLN A 130 13.49 -43.59 -4.53
N LEU A 131 13.05 -43.96 -5.73
CA LEU A 131 12.30 -43.07 -6.62
C LEU A 131 10.95 -42.67 -5.99
N SER A 132 10.24 -43.61 -5.36
CA SER A 132 8.98 -43.31 -4.66
C SER A 132 9.19 -42.31 -3.53
N LYS A 133 10.20 -42.52 -2.67
CA LYS A 133 10.56 -41.59 -1.59
C LYS A 133 10.94 -40.21 -2.14
N ALA A 134 11.73 -40.15 -3.21
CA ALA A 134 12.12 -38.88 -3.83
C ALA A 134 10.93 -38.12 -4.41
N LEU A 135 9.99 -38.83 -5.05
CA LEU A 135 8.78 -38.25 -5.61
C LEU A 135 7.86 -37.69 -4.52
N GLU A 136 7.70 -38.40 -3.40
CA GLU A 136 6.92 -37.93 -2.24
C GLU A 136 7.49 -36.62 -1.68
N ILE A 137 8.81 -36.54 -1.51
CA ILE A 137 9.50 -35.33 -1.05
C ILE A 137 9.28 -34.18 -2.05
N GLN A 138 9.42 -34.44 -3.36
CA GLN A 138 9.18 -33.43 -4.38
C GLN A 138 7.74 -32.92 -4.39
N ASN A 139 6.76 -33.81 -4.22
CA ASN A 139 5.34 -33.43 -4.14
C ASN A 139 5.06 -32.54 -2.93
N GLN A 140 5.64 -32.86 -1.76
CA GLN A 140 5.53 -32.00 -0.57
C GLN A 140 6.15 -30.62 -0.81
N GLN A 141 7.35 -30.57 -1.41
CA GLN A 141 8.00 -29.29 -1.75
C GLN A 141 7.19 -28.46 -2.74
N LEU A 142 6.59 -29.10 -3.75
CA LEU A 142 5.71 -28.44 -4.71
C LEU A 142 4.48 -27.84 -4.03
N MET A 143 3.84 -28.58 -3.12
CA MET A 143 2.69 -28.08 -2.35
C MET A 143 3.05 -26.83 -1.53
N GLU A 144 4.16 -26.87 -0.79
CA GLU A 144 4.63 -25.71 -0.03
C GLU A 144 4.94 -24.50 -0.93
N LEU A 145 5.54 -24.73 -2.10
CA LEU A 145 5.84 -23.66 -3.04
C LEU A 145 4.57 -23.07 -3.65
N THR A 146 3.59 -23.90 -3.99
CA THR A 146 2.31 -23.43 -4.52
C THR A 146 1.56 -22.56 -3.52
N GLU A 147 1.51 -22.96 -2.24
CA GLU A 147 0.88 -22.17 -1.19
C GLU A 147 1.60 -20.82 -1.00
N LYS A 148 2.93 -20.81 -0.98
CA LYS A 148 3.72 -19.57 -0.91
C LYS A 148 3.47 -18.65 -2.11
N LEU A 149 3.36 -19.21 -3.32
CA LEU A 149 3.07 -18.44 -4.52
C LEU A 149 1.65 -17.86 -4.50
N GLU A 150 0.66 -18.62 -4.07
CA GLU A 150 -0.73 -18.14 -3.93
C GLU A 150 -0.82 -16.98 -2.94
N ASN A 151 -0.18 -17.10 -1.78
CA ASN A 151 -0.11 -16.02 -0.79
C ASN A 151 0.55 -14.77 -1.37
N ARG A 152 1.67 -14.91 -2.08
CA ARG A 152 2.39 -13.78 -2.71
C ARG A 152 1.58 -13.14 -3.83
N VAL A 153 0.83 -13.92 -4.61
CA VAL A 153 -0.09 -13.40 -5.64
C VAL A 153 -1.23 -12.63 -5.00
N ALA A 154 -1.80 -13.13 -3.91
CA ALA A 154 -2.86 -12.45 -3.18
C ALA A 154 -2.39 -11.09 -2.62
N GLU A 155 -1.23 -11.07 -1.96
CA GLU A 155 -0.61 -9.82 -1.46
C GLU A 155 -0.37 -8.81 -2.58
N ARG A 156 0.29 -9.23 -3.67
CA ARG A 156 0.57 -8.35 -4.82
C ARG A 156 -0.69 -7.85 -5.50
N THR A 157 -1.74 -8.68 -5.57
CA THR A 157 -3.02 -8.28 -6.15
C THR A 157 -3.71 -7.22 -5.29
N ALA A 158 -3.64 -7.34 -3.95
CA ALA A 158 -4.17 -6.34 -3.04
C ALA A 158 -3.42 -5.01 -3.15
N GLU A 159 -2.08 -5.04 -3.18
CA GLU A 159 -1.23 -3.86 -3.38
C GLU A 159 -1.56 -3.14 -4.71
N LEU A 160 -1.67 -3.90 -5.80
CA LEU A 160 -1.99 -3.34 -7.12
C LEU A 160 -3.37 -2.69 -7.15
N LYS A 161 -4.38 -3.30 -6.52
CA LYS A 161 -5.72 -2.70 -6.43
C LYS A 161 -5.70 -1.37 -5.68
N ALA A 162 -5.02 -1.32 -4.53
CA ALA A 162 -4.89 -0.08 -3.75
C ALA A 162 -4.16 1.02 -4.54
N SER A 163 -3.09 0.67 -5.24
CA SER A 163 -2.35 1.63 -6.09
C SER A 163 -3.21 2.14 -7.24
N LEU A 164 -4.01 1.27 -7.87
CA LEU A 164 -4.89 1.64 -8.98
C LEU A 164 -6.04 2.56 -8.52
N GLU A 165 -6.60 2.33 -7.34
CA GLU A 165 -7.62 3.21 -6.77
C GLU A 165 -7.05 4.61 -6.50
N LYS A 166 -5.87 4.69 -5.88
CA LYS A 166 -5.17 5.96 -5.66
C LYS A 166 -4.86 6.71 -6.96
N GLU A 167 -4.42 5.99 -7.99
CA GLU A 167 -4.18 6.57 -9.32
C GLU A 167 -5.47 7.11 -9.95
N LYS A 168 -6.59 6.37 -9.84
CA LYS A 168 -7.89 6.82 -10.34
C LYS A 168 -8.38 8.08 -9.64
N GLU A 169 -8.25 8.16 -8.31
CA GLU A 169 -8.60 9.36 -7.55
C GLU A 169 -7.79 10.57 -8.00
N LEU A 170 -6.47 10.41 -8.14
CA LEU A 170 -5.59 11.47 -8.62
C LEU A 170 -5.93 11.90 -10.05
N ASN A 171 -6.25 10.96 -10.93
CA ASN A 171 -6.63 11.25 -12.30
C ASN A 171 -7.99 11.98 -12.38
N GLN A 172 -8.96 11.61 -11.54
CA GLN A 172 -10.23 12.33 -11.42
C GLN A 172 -10.03 13.76 -10.93
N LEU A 173 -9.20 13.98 -9.91
CA LEU A 173 -8.84 15.32 -9.42
C LEU A 173 -8.18 16.15 -10.53
N LYS A 174 -7.22 15.56 -11.27
CA LYS A 174 -6.57 16.20 -12.41
C LYS A 174 -7.57 16.58 -13.52
N SER A 175 -8.52 15.70 -13.84
CA SER A 175 -9.53 15.98 -14.86
C SER A 175 -10.52 17.07 -14.42
N ARG A 176 -10.89 17.10 -13.13
CA ARG A 176 -11.71 18.17 -12.55
C ARG A 176 -10.98 19.51 -12.60
N PHE A 177 -9.68 19.52 -12.26
CA PHE A 177 -8.82 20.70 -12.36
C PHE A 177 -8.81 21.28 -13.78
N ILE A 178 -8.53 20.47 -14.80
CA ILE A 178 -8.47 20.94 -16.20
C ILE A 178 -9.81 21.53 -16.65
N THR A 179 -10.92 20.86 -16.31
CA THR A 179 -12.27 21.33 -16.67
C THR A 179 -12.59 22.66 -16.00
N MET A 180 -12.32 22.77 -14.69
CA MET A 180 -12.55 23.99 -13.92
C MET A 180 -11.68 25.13 -14.44
N ALA A 181 -10.37 24.94 -14.56
CA ALA A 181 -9.45 25.96 -15.05
C ALA A 181 -9.87 26.46 -16.44
N SER A 182 -10.27 25.55 -17.34
CA SER A 182 -10.77 25.91 -18.67
C SER A 182 -12.00 26.83 -18.59
N HIS A 183 -12.94 26.56 -17.69
CA HIS A 183 -14.14 27.38 -17.51
C HIS A 183 -13.81 28.75 -16.88
N GLU A 184 -12.99 28.75 -15.84
CA GLU A 184 -12.55 29.95 -15.12
C GLU A 184 -11.70 30.87 -16.00
N PHE A 185 -10.94 30.34 -16.98
CA PHE A 185 -10.25 31.18 -17.98
C PHE A 185 -11.16 31.63 -19.11
N ARG A 186 -12.11 30.79 -19.56
CA ARG A 186 -12.97 31.12 -20.71
C ARG A 186 -13.89 32.31 -20.42
N THR A 187 -14.44 32.41 -19.22
CA THR A 187 -15.35 33.49 -18.82
C THR A 187 -14.72 34.88 -18.91
N PRO A 188 -13.58 35.16 -18.25
CA PRO A 188 -12.92 36.46 -18.33
C PRO A 188 -12.40 36.75 -19.74
N LEU A 189 -11.91 35.76 -20.49
CA LEU A 189 -11.52 35.93 -21.90
C LEU A 189 -12.70 36.36 -22.79
N ALA A 190 -13.90 35.83 -22.55
CA ALA A 190 -15.11 36.24 -23.26
C ALA A 190 -15.50 37.70 -22.93
N ILE A 191 -15.34 38.13 -21.68
CA ILE A 191 -15.58 39.52 -21.25
C ILE A 191 -14.60 40.49 -21.91
N ILE A 192 -13.31 40.13 -21.96
CA ILE A 192 -12.27 40.92 -22.64
C ILE A 192 -12.59 41.02 -24.14
N SER A 193 -12.89 39.88 -24.78
CA SER A 193 -13.21 39.84 -26.21
C SER A 193 -14.46 40.68 -26.54
N SER A 194 -15.51 40.57 -25.73
CA SER A 194 -16.73 41.36 -25.88
C SER A 194 -16.46 42.87 -25.73
N SER A 195 -15.79 43.28 -24.66
CA SER A 195 -15.45 44.69 -24.40
C SER A 195 -14.54 45.26 -25.49
N SER A 196 -13.55 44.48 -25.94
CA SER A 196 -12.66 44.84 -27.05
C SER A 196 -13.42 44.96 -28.37
N GLY A 197 -14.35 44.04 -28.65
CA GLY A 197 -15.19 44.08 -29.85
C GLY A 197 -16.15 45.26 -29.86
N ILE A 198 -16.70 45.62 -28.69
CA ILE A 198 -17.54 46.82 -28.53
C ILE A 198 -16.73 48.09 -28.79
N LEU A 199 -15.54 48.19 -28.19
CA LEU A 199 -14.62 49.31 -28.43
C LEU A 199 -14.20 49.38 -29.90
N GLN A 200 -13.92 48.26 -30.56
CA GLN A 200 -13.47 48.25 -31.96
C GLN A 200 -14.59 48.61 -32.96
N ASN A 201 -15.78 48.02 -32.80
CA ASN A 201 -16.85 48.13 -33.79
C ASN A 201 -17.82 49.28 -33.54
N PHE A 202 -17.87 49.79 -32.30
CA PHE A 202 -18.83 50.82 -31.89
C PHE A 202 -18.19 52.04 -31.21
N SER A 203 -16.86 52.22 -31.29
CA SER A 203 -16.14 53.37 -30.70
C SER A 203 -16.82 54.70 -30.98
N ASP A 204 -17.21 54.96 -32.23
CA ASP A 204 -17.75 56.28 -32.63
C ASP A 204 -19.12 56.58 -32.04
N ARG A 205 -19.81 55.55 -31.53
CA ARG A 205 -21.15 55.63 -30.93
C ARG A 205 -21.13 55.63 -29.41
N LEU A 206 -19.97 55.44 -28.79
CA LEU A 206 -19.81 55.36 -27.33
C LEU A 206 -19.37 56.71 -26.77
N THR A 207 -19.93 57.09 -25.62
CA THR A 207 -19.44 58.24 -24.87
C THR A 207 -18.06 57.96 -24.27
N PRO A 208 -17.26 58.99 -23.94
CA PRO A 208 -15.95 58.81 -23.30
C PRO A 208 -16.01 57.95 -22.03
N GLU A 209 -17.06 58.12 -21.23
CA GLU A 209 -17.26 57.38 -19.98
C GLU A 209 -17.49 55.89 -20.24
N ARG A 210 -18.30 55.55 -21.25
CA ARG A 210 -18.52 54.15 -21.65
C ARG A 210 -17.27 53.50 -22.22
N LYS A 211 -16.44 54.25 -22.95
CA LYS A 211 -15.14 53.74 -23.42
C LYS A 211 -14.24 53.41 -22.23
N GLN A 212 -14.19 54.30 -21.24
CA GLN A 212 -13.41 54.10 -20.03
C GLN A 212 -13.94 52.90 -19.20
N GLU A 213 -15.26 52.72 -19.10
CA GLU A 213 -15.89 51.56 -18.45
C GLU A 213 -15.43 50.23 -19.08
N HIS A 214 -15.42 50.13 -20.42
CA HIS A 214 -14.93 48.94 -21.11
C HIS A 214 -13.42 48.72 -20.93
N LEU A 215 -12.60 49.79 -20.98
CA LEU A 215 -11.16 49.68 -20.72
C LEU A 215 -10.87 49.22 -19.28
N GLN A 216 -11.59 49.77 -18.30
CA GLN A 216 -11.47 49.37 -16.91
C GLN A 216 -11.92 47.91 -16.72
N THR A 217 -12.99 47.49 -17.40
CA THR A 217 -13.46 46.10 -17.39
C THR A 217 -12.37 45.17 -17.90
N ILE A 218 -11.71 45.50 -19.01
CA ILE A 218 -10.59 44.72 -19.56
C ILE A 218 -9.44 44.64 -18.55
N GLN A 219 -9.01 45.77 -17.99
CA GLN A 219 -7.91 45.80 -17.01
C GLN A 219 -8.21 44.97 -15.77
N ASN A 220 -9.38 45.15 -15.15
CA ASN A 220 -9.80 44.39 -13.98
C ASN A 220 -9.85 42.88 -14.29
N THR A 221 -10.32 42.53 -15.50
CA THR A 221 -10.40 41.14 -15.94
C THR A 221 -9.03 40.51 -16.17
N ILE A 222 -8.05 41.26 -16.69
CA ILE A 222 -6.65 40.80 -16.84
C ILE A 222 -6.00 40.56 -15.47
N THR A 223 -6.19 41.49 -14.53
CA THR A 223 -5.70 41.33 -13.16
C THR A 223 -6.28 40.07 -12.52
N HIS A 224 -7.57 39.81 -12.72
CA HIS A 224 -8.23 38.61 -12.23
C HIS A 224 -7.67 37.32 -12.85
N ILE A 225 -7.47 37.26 -14.17
CA ILE A 225 -6.86 36.08 -14.83
C ILE A 225 -5.45 35.83 -14.28
N THR A 226 -4.67 36.89 -14.08
CA THR A 226 -3.30 36.77 -13.55
C THR A 226 -3.32 36.17 -12.15
N GLN A 227 -4.22 36.63 -11.29
CA GLN A 227 -4.39 36.06 -9.94
C GLN A 227 -4.76 34.57 -9.98
N ILE A 228 -5.69 34.16 -10.87
CA ILE A 228 -6.04 32.74 -11.02
C ILE A 228 -4.81 31.92 -11.42
N LEU A 229 -3.97 32.46 -12.32
CA LEU A 229 -2.77 31.79 -12.81
C LEU A 229 -1.73 31.62 -11.69
N ASP A 230 -1.55 32.65 -10.87
CA ASP A 230 -0.68 32.62 -9.69
C ASP A 230 -1.18 31.62 -8.64
N ASP A 231 -2.48 31.59 -8.36
CA ASP A 231 -3.10 30.62 -7.44
C ASP A 231 -2.86 29.17 -7.92
N VAL A 232 -2.97 28.93 -9.22
CA VAL A 232 -2.70 27.62 -9.83
C VAL A 232 -1.22 27.24 -9.74
N LEU A 233 -0.30 28.16 -10.03
CA LEU A 233 1.14 27.91 -9.91
C LEU A 233 1.53 27.63 -8.47
N MET A 234 0.90 28.31 -7.51
CA MET A 234 1.14 28.11 -6.09
C MET A 234 0.76 26.70 -5.63
N ILE A 235 -0.37 26.17 -6.10
CA ILE A 235 -0.78 24.80 -5.78
C ILE A 235 0.21 23.78 -6.34
N ASN A 236 0.69 23.96 -7.58
CA ASN A 236 1.67 23.05 -8.17
C ASN A 236 3.02 23.09 -7.42
N ARG A 237 3.49 24.28 -7.03
CA ARG A 237 4.75 24.44 -6.30
C ARG A 237 4.70 23.87 -4.89
N THR A 238 3.55 23.98 -4.22
CA THR A 238 3.34 23.38 -2.88
C THR A 238 3.24 21.87 -2.93
N GLU A 239 2.59 21.28 -3.94
CA GLU A 239 2.51 19.81 -4.10
C GLU A 239 3.87 19.17 -4.39
N ALA A 240 4.80 19.92 -4.96
CA ALA A 240 6.15 19.47 -5.20
C ALA A 240 7.12 19.75 -4.02
N GLU A 241 6.63 20.26 -2.88
CA GLU A 241 7.44 20.69 -1.72
C GLU A 241 8.52 21.75 -2.06
N ILE A 242 8.32 22.55 -3.11
CA ILE A 242 9.34 23.49 -3.63
C ILE A 242 9.29 24.88 -2.94
N ILE A 243 8.25 25.17 -2.14
CA ILE A 243 8.12 26.51 -1.53
C ILE A 243 8.93 26.59 -0.23
N GLU A 244 10.03 27.35 -0.27
CA GLU A 244 10.79 27.75 0.90
C GLU A 244 10.20 29.05 1.49
N LEU A 245 10.17 29.15 2.84
CA LEU A 245 9.76 30.37 3.55
C LEU A 245 10.81 31.47 3.36
N ASN A 246 10.39 32.65 2.91
CA ASN A 246 11.25 33.82 2.80
C ASN A 246 10.89 34.84 3.89
N LEU A 247 11.55 34.73 5.05
CA LEU A 247 11.31 35.62 6.18
C LEU A 247 11.99 36.98 5.97
N GLU A 248 11.20 38.05 6.05
CA GLU A 248 11.68 39.43 6.03
C GLU A 248 11.15 40.21 7.24
N ALA A 249 11.85 41.29 7.62
CA ALA A 249 11.40 42.17 8.69
C ALA A 249 10.17 42.96 8.23
N LEU A 250 9.06 42.83 8.96
CA LEU A 250 7.76 43.39 8.61
C LEU A 250 7.12 44.06 9.84
N ASP A 251 6.61 45.27 9.67
CA ASP A 251 5.66 45.87 10.62
C ASP A 251 4.29 45.28 10.36
N ILE A 252 3.82 44.40 11.26
CA ILE A 252 2.60 43.64 11.04
C ILE A 252 1.35 44.51 11.10
N ILE A 253 1.34 45.55 11.93
CA ILE A 253 0.18 46.44 12.11
C ILE A 253 0.02 47.29 10.86
N ALA A 254 1.11 47.97 10.45
CA ALA A 254 1.12 48.78 9.23
C ALA A 254 0.81 47.95 7.98
N PHE A 255 1.26 46.68 7.94
CA PHE A 255 0.93 45.76 6.86
C PHE A 255 -0.57 45.43 6.81
N CYS A 256 -1.19 45.13 7.95
CA CYS A 256 -2.62 44.85 8.03
C CYS A 256 -3.48 46.07 7.66
N ASP A 257 -3.10 47.26 8.13
CA ASP A 257 -3.75 48.53 7.76
C ASP A 257 -3.68 48.78 6.25
N HIS A 258 -2.49 48.62 5.65
CA HIS A 258 -2.34 48.81 4.21
C HIS A 258 -3.17 47.80 3.40
N LEU A 259 -3.20 46.54 3.84
CA LEU A 259 -3.97 45.50 3.17
C LEU A 259 -5.48 45.74 3.28
N LYS A 260 -5.94 46.23 4.43
CA LYS A 260 -7.31 46.67 4.66
C LYS A 260 -7.71 47.73 3.62
N GLU A 261 -6.95 48.81 3.54
CA GLU A 261 -7.21 49.91 2.60
C GLU A 261 -7.23 49.43 1.14
N GLU A 262 -6.30 48.55 0.76
CA GLU A 262 -6.23 47.99 -0.59
C GLU A 262 -7.49 47.19 -0.96
N ILE A 263 -8.05 46.43 -0.01
CA ILE A 263 -9.24 45.61 -0.22
C ILE A 263 -10.51 46.47 -0.21
N GLU A 264 -10.61 47.44 0.71
CA GLU A 264 -11.71 48.40 0.76
C GLU A 264 -11.80 49.24 -0.52
N ALA A 265 -10.67 49.67 -1.08
CA ALA A 265 -10.63 50.40 -2.35
C ALA A 265 -11.23 49.60 -3.53
N LYS A 266 -11.23 48.27 -3.46
CA LYS A 266 -11.81 47.37 -4.47
C LYS A 266 -13.28 47.04 -4.18
N SER A 267 -13.80 47.33 -2.99
CA SER A 267 -15.16 47.01 -2.54
C SER A 267 -15.92 48.28 -2.13
N THR A 268 -16.88 48.72 -2.94
CA THR A 268 -17.64 49.96 -2.65
C THR A 268 -18.72 49.82 -1.57
N GLN A 269 -18.91 48.62 -1.01
CA GLN A 269 -20.05 48.29 -0.13
C GLN A 269 -19.64 47.70 1.23
N HIS A 270 -18.36 47.38 1.45
CA HIS A 270 -17.93 46.73 2.68
C HIS A 270 -16.79 47.51 3.33
N GLU A 271 -16.88 47.63 4.65
CA GLU A 271 -15.89 48.21 5.55
C GLU A 271 -15.28 47.08 6.39
N ILE A 272 -13.98 47.16 6.59
CA ILE A 272 -13.21 46.22 7.40
C ILE A 272 -12.88 46.92 8.72
N ASP A 273 -13.51 46.49 9.80
CA ASP A 273 -13.16 46.96 11.14
C ASP A 273 -11.89 46.23 11.61
N PHE A 274 -10.78 46.97 11.70
CA PHE A 274 -9.49 46.42 12.12
C PHE A 274 -9.20 46.81 13.56
N SER A 275 -9.06 45.78 14.42
CA SER A 275 -8.76 45.93 15.83
C SER A 275 -7.46 45.20 16.18
N VAL A 276 -6.69 45.78 17.11
CA VAL A 276 -5.41 45.25 17.55
C VAL A 276 -5.41 45.15 19.07
N ASP A 277 -5.09 43.97 19.60
CA ASP A 277 -4.91 43.72 21.03
C ASP A 277 -3.69 42.81 21.25
N LEU A 278 -2.53 43.45 21.39
CA LEU A 278 -1.22 42.79 21.45
C LEU A 278 -0.60 42.83 22.86
N GLY A 279 -1.37 43.18 23.90
CA GLY A 279 -0.92 43.25 25.29
C GLY A 279 -0.07 44.49 25.62
N GLU A 280 0.50 44.51 26.84
CA GLU A 280 1.19 45.68 27.44
C GLU A 280 2.58 46.00 26.85
N GLU A 281 3.09 45.23 25.88
CA GLU A 281 4.48 45.36 25.38
C GLU A 281 4.66 46.31 24.17
N ILE A 282 3.60 46.97 23.68
CA ILE A 282 3.71 47.86 22.51
C ILE A 282 3.45 49.32 22.90
N ILE A 283 4.54 50.07 22.91
CA ILE A 283 4.54 51.52 22.93
C ILE A 283 4.49 51.93 21.45
N ASP A 284 3.47 52.69 21.03
CA ASP A 284 3.32 53.32 19.70
C ASP A 284 2.76 52.50 18.51
N ASN A 285 1.92 51.48 18.72
CA ASN A 285 1.17 50.81 17.63
C ASN A 285 2.03 50.22 16.48
N PHE A 286 3.29 49.87 16.74
CA PHE A 286 4.16 49.19 15.77
C PHE A 286 4.65 47.86 16.33
N LEU A 287 4.73 46.82 15.49
CA LEU A 287 5.28 45.52 15.90
C LEU A 287 6.10 44.92 14.75
N MET A 288 7.42 44.92 14.93
CA MET A 288 8.38 44.40 13.96
C MET A 288 8.68 42.93 14.20
N ILE A 289 8.43 42.09 13.19
CA ILE A 289 8.61 40.63 13.24
C ILE A 289 9.27 40.11 11.98
N TYR A 290 9.90 38.94 12.05
CA TYR A 290 10.28 38.19 10.85
C TYR A 290 9.10 37.34 10.35
N PHE A 291 8.65 37.62 9.13
CA PHE A 291 7.52 36.95 8.51
C PHE A 291 7.65 36.87 6.99
N ASP A 292 6.99 35.91 6.34
CA ASP A 292 6.90 35.90 4.88
C ASP A 292 5.73 36.79 4.45
N LYS A 293 6.06 38.03 4.05
CA LYS A 293 5.08 39.04 3.63
C LYS A 293 4.17 38.54 2.52
N LYS A 294 4.70 37.81 1.52
CA LYS A 294 3.92 37.36 0.36
C LYS A 294 2.91 36.30 0.75
N LEU A 295 3.33 35.32 1.55
CA LEU A 295 2.44 34.27 2.02
C LEU A 295 1.39 34.81 2.99
N LEU A 296 1.76 35.75 3.86
CA LEU A 296 0.81 36.42 4.76
C LEU A 296 -0.22 37.25 3.98
N GLN A 297 0.22 38.00 2.97
CA GLN A 297 -0.67 38.73 2.07
C GLN A 297 -1.67 37.77 1.43
N GLN A 298 -1.20 36.63 0.92
CA GLN A 298 -2.06 35.61 0.34
C GLN A 298 -3.08 35.05 1.36
N ILE A 299 -2.67 34.80 2.61
CA ILE A 299 -3.57 34.33 3.68
C ILE A 299 -4.69 35.35 3.91
N LEU A 300 -4.32 36.59 4.24
CA LEU A 300 -5.27 37.61 4.64
C LEU A 300 -6.16 38.07 3.48
N THR A 301 -5.60 38.25 2.28
CA THR A 301 -6.40 38.60 1.09
C THR A 301 -7.45 37.54 0.80
N ASN A 302 -7.12 36.24 0.85
CA ASN A 302 -8.11 35.18 0.61
C ASN A 302 -9.22 35.16 1.68
N LEU A 303 -8.87 35.31 2.95
CA LEU A 303 -9.86 35.29 4.03
C LEU A 303 -10.76 36.53 4.01
N LEU A 304 -10.20 37.72 3.84
CA LEU A 304 -10.94 38.98 3.80
C LEU A 304 -11.83 39.07 2.55
N THR A 305 -11.32 38.69 1.38
CA THR A 305 -12.14 38.69 0.15
C THR A 305 -13.26 37.65 0.22
N ASN A 306 -13.04 36.48 0.85
CA ASN A 306 -14.12 35.53 1.13
C ASN A 306 -15.16 36.10 2.10
N ALA A 307 -14.73 36.72 3.19
CA ALA A 307 -15.62 37.36 4.16
C ALA A 307 -16.52 38.40 3.50
N ILE A 308 -15.98 39.25 2.61
CA ILE A 308 -16.76 40.23 1.83
C ILE A 308 -17.71 39.52 0.86
N LYS A 309 -17.18 38.61 0.04
CA LYS A 309 -17.88 37.94 -1.04
C LYS A 309 -19.08 37.09 -0.59
N TYR A 310 -18.97 36.45 0.57
CA TYR A 310 -20.02 35.58 1.11
C TYR A 310 -20.95 36.30 2.11
N SER A 311 -20.85 37.63 2.20
CA SER A 311 -21.64 38.49 3.08
C SER A 311 -22.47 39.55 2.36
N PRO A 312 -23.29 39.20 1.35
CA PRO A 312 -23.96 40.18 0.48
C PRO A 312 -24.96 41.10 1.21
N ASN A 313 -25.38 40.76 2.42
CA ASN A 313 -26.39 41.49 3.19
C ASN A 313 -25.79 42.29 4.35
N THR A 314 -24.47 42.28 4.53
CA THR A 314 -23.80 42.93 5.66
C THR A 314 -22.54 43.62 5.19
N ASN A 315 -22.37 44.86 5.61
CA ASN A 315 -21.27 45.69 5.13
C ASN A 315 -20.02 45.60 6.01
N LEU A 316 -20.07 44.89 7.13
CA LEU A 316 -18.98 44.89 8.11
C LEU A 316 -18.27 43.53 8.16
N VAL A 317 -16.95 43.55 7.99
CA VAL A 317 -16.06 42.42 8.22
C VAL A 317 -15.08 42.82 9.33
N ASN A 318 -14.94 41.98 10.35
CA ASN A 318 -14.02 42.26 11.44
C ASN A 318 -12.70 41.53 11.21
N LEU A 319 -11.58 42.26 11.27
CA LEU A 319 -10.23 41.74 11.35
C LEU A 319 -9.69 42.08 12.75
N SER A 320 -9.31 41.07 13.53
CA SER A 320 -8.60 41.31 14.79
C SER A 320 -7.22 40.67 14.76
N LEU A 321 -6.24 41.39 15.27
CA LEU A 321 -4.87 40.92 15.48
C LEU A 321 -4.59 40.85 16.98
N THR A 322 -4.35 39.64 17.49
CA THR A 322 -3.95 39.42 18.89
C THR A 322 -2.68 38.59 19.02
N GLN A 323 -2.06 38.62 20.20
CA GLN A 323 -0.86 37.85 20.51
C GLN A 323 -1.08 36.94 21.72
N GLU A 324 -0.83 35.65 21.56
CA GLU A 324 -0.83 34.67 22.66
C GLU A 324 0.32 33.68 22.48
N ASN A 325 1.05 33.36 23.56
CA ASN A 325 2.08 32.31 23.58
C ASN A 325 3.11 32.38 22.43
N ASN A 326 3.59 33.60 22.09
CA ASN A 326 4.52 33.83 20.98
C ASN A 326 3.96 33.41 19.59
N GLN A 327 2.64 33.48 19.44
CA GLN A 327 1.92 33.36 18.17
C GLN A 327 1.09 34.60 17.91
N LEU A 328 1.04 35.02 16.65
CA LEU A 328 0.08 36.01 16.19
C LEU A 328 -1.19 35.31 15.76
N ILE A 329 -2.32 35.83 16.23
CA ILE A 329 -3.65 35.31 15.96
C ILE A 329 -4.41 36.34 15.14
N PHE A 330 -4.69 35.98 13.90
CA PHE A 330 -5.56 36.73 13.00
C PHE A 330 -6.96 36.12 13.05
N LYS A 331 -7.95 36.90 13.46
CA LYS A 331 -9.35 36.47 13.46
C LYS A 331 -10.11 37.31 12.44
N ILE A 332 -10.71 36.65 11.46
CA ILE A 332 -11.53 37.28 10.42
C ILE A 332 -12.96 36.80 10.64
N SER A 333 -13.87 37.71 10.94
CA SER A 333 -15.28 37.40 11.17
C SER A 333 -16.19 38.14 10.21
N ASP A 334 -17.13 37.42 9.63
CA ASP A 334 -18.20 37.94 8.80
C ASP A 334 -19.58 37.58 9.36
N SER A 335 -20.61 38.27 8.87
CA SER A 335 -22.02 38.00 9.18
C SER A 335 -22.79 37.48 7.96
N GLY A 336 -22.10 36.70 7.12
CA GLY A 336 -22.60 36.22 5.84
C GLY A 336 -23.47 34.97 5.92
N ILE A 337 -23.50 34.24 4.80
CA ILE A 337 -24.38 33.07 4.61
C ILE A 337 -24.05 31.88 5.53
N GLY A 338 -22.86 31.87 6.14
CA GLY A 338 -22.35 30.75 6.95
C GLY A 338 -22.06 29.49 6.11
N ILE A 339 -21.48 28.47 6.77
CA ILE A 339 -21.03 27.23 6.12
C ILE A 339 -21.83 26.03 6.65
N PRO A 340 -22.42 25.19 5.77
CA PRO A 340 -23.12 23.97 6.18
C PRO A 340 -22.19 22.98 6.90
N GLU A 341 -22.68 22.29 7.93
CA GLU A 341 -21.88 21.33 8.72
C GLU A 341 -21.22 20.23 7.86
N ALA A 342 -21.95 19.72 6.86
CA ALA A 342 -21.44 18.68 5.97
C ALA A 342 -20.21 19.13 5.14
N ASP A 343 -20.13 20.44 4.84
CA ASP A 343 -19.08 21.01 4.00
C ASP A 343 -17.84 21.41 4.80
N LYS A 344 -17.94 21.54 6.14
CA LYS A 344 -16.82 21.95 7.01
C LYS A 344 -15.63 21.00 6.94
N VAL A 345 -15.88 19.69 6.79
CA VAL A 345 -14.83 18.65 6.75
C VAL A 345 -13.90 18.83 5.54
N ASN A 346 -14.46 19.20 4.40
CA ASN A 346 -13.73 19.29 3.13
C ASN A 346 -13.43 20.73 2.72
N LEU A 347 -13.67 21.71 3.58
CA LEU A 347 -13.57 23.13 3.24
C LEU A 347 -12.18 23.55 2.76
N PHE A 348 -11.13 22.93 3.32
CA PHE A 348 -9.73 23.19 2.94
C PHE A 348 -9.23 22.28 1.81
N ALA A 349 -10.07 21.38 1.29
CA ALA A 349 -9.70 20.53 0.15
C ALA A 349 -9.66 21.36 -1.15
N SER A 350 -8.67 21.08 -2.00
CA SER A 350 -8.54 21.74 -3.30
C SER A 350 -9.81 21.54 -4.13
N PHE A 351 -10.29 22.62 -4.77
CA PHE A 351 -11.48 22.64 -5.65
C PHE A 351 -12.82 22.42 -4.93
N HIS A 352 -12.83 22.39 -3.60
CA HIS A 352 -14.08 22.26 -2.86
C HIS A 352 -14.80 23.62 -2.75
N ARG A 353 -16.11 23.62 -2.94
CA ARG A 353 -16.99 24.78 -2.74
C ARG A 353 -18.21 24.32 -1.94
N ALA A 354 -18.59 25.10 -0.92
CA ALA A 354 -19.73 24.76 -0.08
C ALA A 354 -21.03 24.74 -0.91
N SER A 355 -21.94 23.83 -0.58
CA SER A 355 -23.17 23.57 -1.33
C SER A 355 -24.11 24.78 -1.44
N ASN A 356 -24.02 25.72 -0.50
CA ASN A 356 -24.86 26.92 -0.42
C ASN A 356 -24.33 28.15 -1.18
N VAL A 357 -23.17 28.08 -1.86
CA VAL A 357 -22.60 29.26 -2.55
C VAL A 357 -23.25 29.58 -3.90
N GLY A 358 -24.09 28.69 -4.44
CA GLY A 358 -24.81 28.90 -5.70
C GLY A 358 -23.93 29.43 -6.84
N ASN A 359 -24.33 30.57 -7.42
CA ASN A 359 -23.67 31.21 -8.56
C ASN A 359 -22.52 32.17 -8.18
N ILE A 360 -22.15 32.27 -6.89
CA ILE A 360 -21.05 33.14 -6.47
C ILE A 360 -19.73 32.60 -7.02
N SER A 361 -19.17 33.24 -8.06
CA SER A 361 -17.95 32.81 -8.76
C SER A 361 -16.80 32.48 -7.82
N GLY A 362 -16.02 31.42 -8.07
CA GLY A 362 -14.83 31.09 -7.28
C GLY A 362 -14.22 29.74 -7.65
N THR A 363 -12.91 29.65 -7.52
CA THR A 363 -12.10 28.48 -7.93
C THR A 363 -12.11 27.34 -6.91
N GLY A 364 -12.53 27.59 -5.66
CA GLY A 364 -12.39 26.61 -4.57
C GLY A 364 -10.93 26.35 -4.17
N LEU A 365 -10.00 27.22 -4.58
CA LEU A 365 -8.57 27.09 -4.28
C LEU A 365 -8.12 27.95 -3.10
N GLY A 366 -8.78 29.09 -2.86
CA GLY A 366 -8.34 30.08 -1.87
C GLY A 366 -8.08 29.49 -0.47
N LEU A 367 -9.03 28.72 0.09
CA LEU A 367 -8.85 28.14 1.42
C LEU A 367 -7.80 27.01 1.46
N SER A 368 -7.65 26.25 0.38
CA SER A 368 -6.57 25.25 0.27
C SER A 368 -5.19 25.91 0.24
N ILE A 369 -5.08 27.07 -0.42
CA ILE A 369 -3.87 27.90 -0.44
C ILE A 369 -3.59 28.47 0.95
N VAL A 370 -4.61 29.06 1.61
CA VAL A 370 -4.49 29.56 2.99
C VAL A 370 -3.97 28.46 3.92
N LYS A 371 -4.56 27.27 3.87
CA LYS A 371 -4.14 26.14 4.70
C LYS A 371 -2.67 25.79 4.48
N LYS A 372 -2.23 25.70 3.22
CA LYS A 372 -0.83 25.44 2.87
C LYS A 372 0.11 26.55 3.34
N CYS A 373 -0.25 27.83 3.18
CA CYS A 373 0.55 28.94 3.69
C CYS A 373 0.73 28.88 5.21
N VAL A 374 -0.36 28.60 5.94
CA VAL A 374 -0.35 28.47 7.40
C VAL A 374 0.50 27.29 7.84
N ASP A 375 0.38 26.15 7.15
CA ASP A 375 1.16 24.95 7.45
C ASP A 375 2.67 25.16 7.18
N LEU A 376 3.05 25.90 6.13
CA LEU A 376 4.44 26.30 5.88
C LEU A 376 5.01 27.12 7.05
N HIS A 377 4.23 28.04 7.62
CA HIS A 377 4.60 28.79 8.82
C HIS A 377 4.53 27.96 10.12
N LYS A 378 4.19 26.66 10.05
CA LYS A 378 3.94 25.82 11.23
C LYS A 378 2.85 26.38 12.14
N GLY A 379 1.89 27.10 11.55
CA GLY A 379 0.73 27.67 12.22
C GLY A 379 -0.45 26.71 12.28
N LYS A 380 -1.60 27.23 12.70
CA LYS A 380 -2.88 26.53 12.73
C LYS A 380 -3.98 27.45 12.20
N ILE A 381 -4.92 26.87 11.47
CA ILE A 381 -6.16 27.54 11.07
C ILE A 381 -7.35 26.76 11.62
N SER A 382 -8.32 27.49 12.19
CA SER A 382 -9.59 26.94 12.67
C SER A 382 -10.76 27.78 12.17
N LEU A 383 -11.94 27.19 12.23
CA LEU A 383 -13.18 27.73 11.72
C LEU A 383 -14.28 27.59 12.77
N ASP A 384 -15.02 28.66 13.01
CA ASP A 384 -16.33 28.63 13.66
C ASP A 384 -17.36 29.25 12.71
N SER A 385 -18.45 28.56 12.43
CA SER A 385 -19.43 29.01 11.44
C SER A 385 -20.80 28.44 11.75
N GLN A 386 -21.82 29.29 11.63
CA GLN A 386 -23.22 28.88 11.76
C GLN A 386 -24.00 29.37 10.55
N LEU A 387 -24.77 28.45 9.94
CA LEU A 387 -25.58 28.74 8.77
C LEU A 387 -26.51 29.93 9.01
N GLY A 388 -26.42 30.94 8.14
CA GLY A 388 -27.20 32.18 8.21
C GLY A 388 -26.80 33.18 9.29
N LYS A 389 -25.75 32.92 10.08
CA LYS A 389 -25.22 33.87 11.09
C LYS A 389 -23.85 34.43 10.73
N GLY A 390 -23.08 33.73 9.91
CA GLY A 390 -21.75 34.15 9.49
C GLY A 390 -20.67 33.15 9.86
N THR A 391 -19.43 33.57 9.66
CA THR A 391 -18.24 32.72 9.76
C THR A 391 -17.10 33.47 10.43
N THR A 392 -16.31 32.76 11.21
CA THR A 392 -15.08 33.23 11.84
C THR A 392 -13.94 32.27 11.50
N PHE A 393 -12.94 32.76 10.79
CA PHE A 393 -11.66 32.08 10.62
C PHE A 393 -10.65 32.61 11.65
N THR A 394 -9.95 31.69 12.31
CA THR A 394 -8.85 32.02 13.21
C THR A 394 -7.58 31.39 12.69
N VAL A 395 -6.57 32.20 12.41
CA VAL A 395 -5.25 31.78 11.96
C VAL A 395 -4.23 32.14 13.03
N SER A 396 -3.57 31.14 13.61
CA SER A 396 -2.47 31.33 14.55
C SER A 396 -1.14 30.96 13.90
N ILE A 397 -0.16 31.86 13.92
CA ILE A 397 1.13 31.65 13.30
C ILE A 397 2.25 32.00 14.30
N PRO A 398 3.21 31.09 14.56
CA PRO A 398 4.39 31.44 15.33
C PRO A 398 5.23 32.48 14.59
N PHE A 399 5.72 33.47 15.32
CA PHE A 399 6.57 34.52 14.77
C PHE A 399 7.93 34.56 15.49
N GLN A 400 8.93 35.10 14.81
CA GLN A 400 10.24 35.35 15.41
C GLN A 400 10.37 36.86 15.65
N ASN A 401 10.63 37.22 16.91
CA ASN A 401 10.98 38.59 17.27
C ASN A 401 12.28 38.98 16.57
N ILE A 402 12.37 40.24 16.15
CA ILE A 402 13.66 40.81 15.77
C ILE A 402 14.47 40.94 17.06
N PRO A 403 15.66 40.31 17.18
CA PRO A 403 16.50 40.54 18.33
C PRO A 403 16.87 42.03 18.39
N LEU A 404 16.57 42.66 19.52
CA LEU A 404 16.86 44.07 19.83
C LEU A 404 18.34 44.40 19.64
#